data_AF-A0A2V7VMX8-F1
#
_entry.id   AF-A0A2V7VMX8-F1
#
_cell.length_a   1.000
_cell.length_b   1.000
_cell.length_c   1.000
_cell.angle_alpha   90.00
_cell.angle_beta   90.00
_cell.angle_gamma   90.00
#
_symmetry.space_group_name_H-M   'P 1'
#
loop_
_entity.id
_entity.type
_entity.pdbx_description
1 polymer ?
#
loop_
_entity_poly.entity_id
_entity_poly.type
_entity_poly.pdbx_seq_one_letter_code
_entity_poly.pdbx_strand_id
1 'polypeptide(L)'
;MTAGIALRFLHLTAVVVFLGDILVTAVWKWFADRSREPRVIAWAQRQVMLTDRYLLIPSVAVLVVSGYASARLLGIAVWTTPTYAAAQVLFILSGLVWSRVLRPVQLRQLALAEGIGPDQAVPPEYFALA
;
A
#
# COMPACT_ATOMS: atom_id res chain seq x y z
N MET A 1 -6.59 31.71 4.28
CA MET A 1 -5.29 31.20 4.76
C MET A 1 -5.42 29.86 5.50
N THR A 2 -6.41 29.68 6.39
CA THR A 2 -6.63 28.44 7.17
C THR A 2 -6.92 27.19 6.33
N ALA A 3 -7.77 27.30 5.30
CA ALA A 3 -8.13 26.17 4.44
C ALA A 3 -6.93 25.53 3.71
N GLY A 4 -5.97 26.34 3.26
CA GLY A 4 -4.75 25.84 2.60
C GLY A 4 -3.81 25.10 3.55
N ILE A 5 -3.74 25.52 4.82
CA ILE A 5 -2.95 24.84 5.85
C ILE A 5 -3.57 23.49 6.20
N ALA A 6 -4.89 23.45 6.41
CA ALA A 6 -5.61 22.21 6.70
C ALA A 6 -5.46 21.16 5.58
N LEU A 7 -5.57 21.58 4.31
CA LEU A 7 -5.37 20.69 3.16
C LEU A 7 -3.95 20.14 3.08
N ARG A 8 -2.92 20.98 3.29
CA ARG A 8 -1.53 20.53 3.30
C ARG A 8 -1.25 19.57 4.44
N PHE A 9 -1.78 19.85 5.63
CA PHE A 9 -1.66 18.95 6.77
C PHE A 9 -2.28 17.60 6.45
N LEU A 10 -3.53 17.58 5.98
CA LEU A 10 -4.23 16.35 5.59
C LEU A 10 -3.47 15.58 4.49
N HIS A 11 -2.96 16.28 3.49
CA HIS A 11 -2.18 15.68 2.40
C HIS A 11 -0.89 15.03 2.92
N LEU A 12 -0.11 15.75 3.73
CA LEU A 12 1.14 15.24 4.28
C LEU A 12 0.91 14.07 5.25
N THR A 13 -0.14 14.12 6.08
CA THR A 13 -0.53 12.98 6.90
C THR A 13 -0.82 11.76 6.04
N ALA A 14 -1.57 11.92 4.95
CA ALA A 14 -1.85 10.82 4.03
C ALA A 14 -0.59 10.30 3.32
N VAL A 15 0.38 11.16 2.97
CA VAL A 15 1.70 10.74 2.46
C VAL A 15 2.41 9.87 3.49
N VAL A 16 2.47 10.32 4.75
CA VAL A 16 3.18 9.60 5.83
C VAL A 16 2.54 8.25 6.10
N VAL A 17 1.20 8.18 6.17
CA VAL A 17 0.48 6.92 6.39
C VAL A 17 0.64 5.99 5.19
N PHE A 18 0.52 6.50 3.96
CA PHE A 18 0.67 5.71 2.74
C PHE A 18 2.07 5.10 2.60
N LEU A 19 3.12 5.92 2.70
CA LEU A 19 4.51 5.46 2.57
C LEU A 19 4.94 4.63 3.79
N GLY A 20 4.48 5.02 4.98
CA GLY A 20 4.74 4.30 6.22
C GLY A 20 4.19 2.88 6.17
N ASP A 21 2.95 2.71 5.71
CA ASP A 21 2.34 1.39 5.57
C ASP A 21 3.13 0.50 4.59
N ILE A 22 3.47 1.00 3.40
CA ILE A 22 4.23 0.22 2.40
C ILE A 22 5.59 -0.23 2.96
N LEU A 23 6.35 0.70 3.55
CA LEU A 23 7.71 0.41 4.03
C LEU A 23 7.70 -0.51 5.24
N VAL A 24 6.88 -0.20 6.24
CA VAL A 24 6.80 -0.99 7.47
C VAL A 24 6.29 -2.39 7.14
N THR A 25 5.23 -2.50 6.32
CA THR A 25 4.69 -3.78 5.83
C THR A 25 5.73 -4.65 5.16
N ALA A 26 6.52 -4.11 4.24
CA ALA A 26 7.60 -4.88 3.61
C ALA A 26 8.61 -5.43 4.63
N VAL A 27 9.02 -4.61 5.62
CA VAL A 27 10.04 -4.98 6.61
C VAL A 27 9.57 -6.10 7.53
N TRP A 28 8.42 -5.95 8.20
CA TRP A 28 7.97 -6.98 9.13
C TRP A 28 7.47 -8.23 8.40
N LYS A 29 6.99 -8.08 7.16
CA LYS A 29 6.66 -9.23 6.31
C LYS A 29 7.89 -10.06 5.96
N TRP A 30 8.98 -9.41 5.59
CA TRP A 30 10.25 -10.09 5.32
C TRP A 30 10.75 -10.89 6.53
N PHE A 31 10.67 -10.32 7.73
CA PHE A 31 11.00 -11.03 8.96
C PHE A 31 10.06 -12.21 9.23
N ALA A 32 8.75 -12.03 9.00
CA ALA A 32 7.77 -13.11 9.14
C ALA A 32 8.08 -14.26 8.17
N ASP A 33 8.40 -13.99 6.91
CA ASP A 33 8.74 -15.03 5.94
C ASP A 33 10.05 -15.74 6.29
N ARG A 34 11.03 -15.00 6.82
CA ARG A 34 12.31 -15.57 7.29
C ARG A 34 12.15 -16.49 8.49
N SER A 35 11.12 -16.30 9.31
CA SER A 35 10.84 -17.17 10.46
C SER A 35 10.53 -18.62 10.06
N ARG A 36 10.01 -18.82 8.84
CA ARG A 36 9.46 -20.10 8.35
C ARG A 36 8.40 -20.74 9.25
N GLU A 37 7.88 -19.99 10.22
CA GLU A 37 6.85 -20.43 11.15
C GLU A 37 5.46 -20.19 10.53
N PRO A 38 4.68 -21.24 10.21
CA PRO A 38 3.39 -21.11 9.54
C PRO A 38 2.44 -20.14 10.23
N ARG A 39 2.36 -20.18 11.57
CA ARG A 39 1.44 -19.34 12.34
C ARG A 39 1.80 -17.86 12.23
N VAL A 40 3.09 -17.55 12.27
CA VAL A 40 3.62 -16.18 12.13
C VAL A 40 3.34 -15.68 10.71
N ILE A 41 3.59 -16.50 9.69
CA ILE A 41 3.36 -16.15 8.28
C ILE A 41 1.87 -15.91 7.98
N ALA A 42 0.98 -16.77 8.46
CA ALA A 42 -0.46 -16.62 8.26
C ALA A 42 -1.01 -15.38 8.99
N TRP A 43 -0.59 -15.16 10.23
CA TRP A 43 -0.94 -13.93 10.95
C TRP A 43 -0.42 -12.70 10.22
N ALA A 44 0.82 -12.78 9.73
CA ALA A 44 1.44 -11.71 8.99
C ALA A 44 0.65 -11.37 7.71
N GLN A 45 0.33 -12.35 6.86
CA GLN A 45 -0.45 -12.13 5.65
C GLN A 45 -1.83 -11.50 5.93
N ARG A 46 -2.50 -11.90 7.03
CA ARG A 46 -3.76 -11.25 7.45
C ARG A 46 -3.56 -9.78 7.80
N GLN A 47 -2.47 -9.44 8.49
CA GLN A 47 -2.16 -8.06 8.82
C GLN A 47 -1.89 -7.23 7.55
N VAL A 48 -1.22 -7.77 6.54
CA VAL A 48 -1.03 -7.08 5.24
C VAL A 48 -2.39 -6.71 4.63
N MET A 49 -3.33 -7.67 4.58
CA MET A 49 -4.66 -7.41 4.04
C MET A 49 -5.45 -6.39 4.86
N LEU A 50 -5.24 -6.36 6.17
CA LEU A 50 -5.88 -5.41 7.07
C LEU A 50 -5.33 -4.00 6.87
N THR A 51 -4.02 -3.84 6.87
CA THR A 51 -3.37 -2.54 6.74
C THR A 51 -3.56 -1.96 5.34
N ASP A 52 -3.49 -2.77 4.29
CA ASP A 52 -3.81 -2.32 2.93
C ASP A 52 -5.25 -1.78 2.84
N ARG A 53 -6.21 -2.44 3.51
CA ARG A 53 -7.62 -2.02 3.50
C ARG A 53 -7.86 -0.73 4.27
N TYR A 54 -7.26 -0.58 5.45
CA TYR A 54 -7.59 0.50 6.39
C TYR A 54 -6.59 1.65 6.41
N LEU A 55 -5.38 1.45 5.91
CA LEU A 55 -4.34 2.48 5.83
C LEU A 55 -4.05 2.85 4.37
N LEU A 56 -3.70 1.88 3.51
CA LEU A 56 -3.29 2.18 2.14
C LEU A 56 -4.42 2.78 1.30
N ILE A 57 -5.56 2.08 1.19
CA ILE A 57 -6.69 2.54 0.35
C ILE A 57 -7.23 3.91 0.82
N PRO A 58 -7.51 4.14 2.12
CA PRO A 58 -7.97 5.44 2.58
C PRO A 58 -6.92 6.55 2.36
N SER A 59 -5.64 6.26 2.58
CA SER A 59 -4.56 7.24 2.37
C SER A 59 -4.45 7.63 0.90
N VAL A 60 -4.59 6.68 -0.04
CA VAL A 60 -4.65 6.98 -1.48
C VAL A 60 -5.82 7.91 -1.81
N ALA A 61 -7.01 7.64 -1.27
CA ALA A 61 -8.18 8.49 -1.50
C ALA A 61 -7.93 9.91 -0.99
N VAL A 62 -7.40 10.06 0.23
CA VAL A 62 -7.09 11.35 0.82
C VAL A 62 -5.99 12.08 0.03
N LEU A 63 -4.92 11.38 -0.38
CA LEU A 63 -3.83 11.91 -1.21
C LEU A 63 -4.36 12.53 -2.51
N VAL A 64 -5.18 11.79 -3.24
CA VAL A 64 -5.76 12.24 -4.51
C VAL A 64 -6.66 13.46 -4.28
N VAL A 65 -7.61 13.37 -3.36
CA VAL A 65 -8.58 14.45 -3.11
C VAL A 65 -7.87 15.73 -2.64
N SER A 66 -6.99 15.62 -1.65
CA SER A 66 -6.27 16.78 -1.09
C SER A 66 -5.24 17.36 -2.06
N GLY A 67 -4.60 16.53 -2.90
CA GLY A 67 -3.67 16.96 -3.94
C GLY A 67 -4.36 17.78 -5.02
N TYR A 68 -5.48 17.28 -5.57
CA TYR A 68 -6.26 18.01 -6.58
C TYR A 68 -6.94 19.26 -6.00
N ALA A 69 -7.42 19.21 -4.76
CA ALA A 69 -7.96 20.39 -4.08
C ALA A 69 -6.89 21.48 -3.92
N SER A 70 -5.67 21.11 -3.51
CA SER A 70 -4.55 22.04 -3.38
C SER A 70 -4.13 22.62 -4.73
N ALA A 71 -4.06 21.80 -5.78
CA ALA A 71 -3.74 22.27 -7.12
C ALA A 71 -4.77 23.29 -7.64
N ARG A 72 -6.06 23.03 -7.42
CA ARG A 72 -7.13 23.99 -7.78
C ARG A 72 -7.02 25.31 -7.03
N LEU A 73 -6.75 25.27 -5.72
CA LEU A 73 -6.58 26.49 -4.91
C LEU A 73 -5.36 27.32 -5.32
N LEU A 74 -4.31 26.68 -5.85
CA LEU A 74 -3.08 27.33 -6.28
C LEU A 74 -3.05 27.67 -7.78
N GLY A 75 -4.12 27.36 -8.53
CA GLY A 75 -4.17 27.56 -9.98
C GLY A 75 -3.17 26.69 -10.77
N ILE A 76 -2.75 25.56 -10.21
CA ILE A 76 -1.77 24.64 -10.83
C ILE A 76 -2.48 23.78 -11.87
N ALA A 77 -2.03 23.87 -13.12
CA ALA A 77 -2.52 23.03 -14.21
C ALA A 77 -1.81 21.66 -14.19
N VAL A 78 -2.36 20.72 -13.41
CA VAL A 78 -1.76 19.40 -13.10
C VAL A 78 -1.35 18.60 -14.34
N TRP A 79 -2.19 18.58 -15.37
CA TRP A 79 -1.97 17.73 -16.55
C TRP A 79 -1.13 18.39 -17.65
N THR A 80 -1.06 19.72 -17.69
CA THR A 80 -0.25 20.44 -18.69
C THR A 80 1.13 20.79 -18.17
N THR A 81 1.32 20.82 -16.85
CA THR A 81 2.64 20.99 -16.25
C THR A 81 3.38 19.65 -16.25
N PRO A 82 4.51 19.50 -16.98
CA PRO A 82 5.12 18.20 -17.23
C PRO A 82 5.47 17.39 -15.98
N THR A 83 5.99 18.03 -14.94
CA THR A 83 6.38 17.37 -13.68
C THR A 83 5.19 16.80 -12.92
N TYR A 84 4.10 17.57 -12.82
CA TYR A 84 2.87 17.11 -12.18
C TYR A 84 2.18 16.02 -13.02
N ALA A 85 2.15 16.16 -14.35
CA ALA A 85 1.59 15.14 -15.24
C ALA A 85 2.35 13.80 -15.11
N ALA A 86 3.68 13.84 -15.10
CA ALA A 86 4.51 12.65 -14.88
C ALA A 86 4.23 12.02 -13.51
N ALA A 87 4.12 12.83 -12.45
CA ALA A 87 3.78 12.33 -11.11
C ALA A 87 2.42 11.60 -11.08
N GLN A 88 1.40 12.13 -11.78
CA GLN A 88 0.10 11.46 -11.87
C GLN A 88 0.19 10.13 -12.61
N VAL A 89 0.90 10.10 -13.75
CA VAL A 89 1.09 8.87 -14.52
C VAL A 89 1.79 7.81 -13.67
N LEU A 90 2.89 8.16 -13.00
CA LEU A 90 3.62 7.24 -12.13
C LEU A 90 2.76 6.73 -10.97
N PHE A 91 1.97 7.61 -10.34
CA PHE A 91 1.08 7.22 -9.26
C PHE A 91 -0.02 6.25 -9.72
N ILE A 92 -0.62 6.50 -10.89
CA ILE A 92 -1.61 5.60 -11.50
C ILE A 92 -0.98 4.25 -11.84
N LEU A 93 0.19 4.24 -12.48
CA LEU A 93 0.92 3.02 -12.81
C LEU A 93 1.26 2.20 -11.56
N SER A 94 1.70 2.86 -10.48
CA SER A 94 1.93 2.22 -9.20
C SER A 94 0.66 1.56 -8.64
N GLY A 95 -0.47 2.27 -8.65
CA GLY A 95 -1.76 1.72 -8.24
C GLY A 95 -2.23 0.54 -9.11
N LEU A 96 -1.93 0.56 -10.42
CA LEU A 96 -2.20 -0.55 -11.32
C LEU A 96 -1.33 -1.77 -10.99
N VAL A 97 -0.03 -1.59 -10.78
CA VAL A 97 0.87 -2.68 -10.37
C VAL A 97 0.40 -3.28 -9.04
N TRP A 98 0.10 -2.44 -8.05
CA TRP A 98 -0.41 -2.92 -6.76
C TRP A 98 -1.72 -3.71 -6.92
N SER A 99 -2.71 -3.15 -7.62
CA SER A 99 -4.03 -3.78 -7.72
C SER A 99 -4.07 -5.02 -8.63
N ARG A 100 -3.24 -5.08 -9.68
CA ARG A 100 -3.24 -6.18 -10.67
C ARG A 100 -2.20 -7.26 -10.39
N VAL A 101 -1.13 -6.94 -9.66
CA VAL A 101 -0.04 -7.88 -9.39
C VAL A 101 0.05 -8.16 -7.90
N LEU A 102 0.31 -7.13 -7.08
CA LEU A 102 0.63 -7.33 -5.67
C LEU A 102 -0.56 -7.86 -4.87
N ARG A 103 -1.73 -7.25 -4.99
CA ARG A 103 -2.93 -7.66 -4.25
C ARG A 103 -3.37 -9.10 -4.58
N PRO A 104 -3.43 -9.52 -5.86
CA PRO A 104 -3.69 -10.93 -6.18
C PRO A 104 -2.65 -11.90 -5.61
N VAL A 105 -1.37 -11.53 -5.64
CA VAL A 105 -0.29 -12.31 -5.04
C VAL A 105 -0.49 -12.45 -3.53
N GLN A 106 -0.74 -11.35 -2.82
CA GLN A 106 -0.99 -11.36 -1.38
C GLN A 106 -2.22 -12.22 -1.01
N LEU A 107 -3.30 -12.18 -1.80
CA LEU A 107 -4.47 -13.04 -1.59
C LEU A 107 -4.15 -14.53 -1.76
N ARG A 108 -3.35 -14.88 -2.78
CA ARG A 108 -2.89 -16.27 -2.98
C ARG A 108 -1.97 -16.72 -1.86
N GLN A 109 -1.04 -15.87 -1.45
CA GLN A 109 -0.14 -16.14 -0.33
C GLN A 109 -0.92 -16.32 0.98
N LEU A 110 -1.95 -15.49 1.23
CA LEU A 110 -2.81 -15.66 2.40
C LEU A 110 -3.57 -17.00 2.35
N ALA A 111 -4.18 -17.34 1.21
CA ALA A 111 -4.89 -18.61 1.05
C ALA A 111 -3.98 -19.83 1.29
N LEU A 112 -2.75 -19.78 0.77
CA LEU A 112 -1.75 -20.81 1.04
C LEU A 112 -1.36 -20.86 2.51
N ALA A 113 -1.14 -19.70 3.14
CA ALA A 113 -0.73 -19.61 4.54
C ALA A 113 -1.81 -20.08 5.52
N GLU A 114 -3.09 -19.86 5.22
CA GLU A 114 -4.22 -20.31 6.03
C GLU A 114 -4.49 -21.82 5.89
N GLY A 115 -4.06 -22.43 4.79
CA GLY A 115 -4.16 -23.88 4.58
C GLY A 115 -3.10 -24.70 5.34
N ILE A 116 -2.12 -24.06 5.98
CA ILE A 116 -1.01 -24.77 6.63
C ILE A 116 -1.44 -25.30 8.00
N GLY A 117 -1.34 -26.62 8.18
CA GLY A 117 -1.55 -27.26 9.48
C GLY A 117 -0.46 -26.87 10.51
N PRO A 118 -0.72 -27.00 11.82
CA PRO A 118 0.22 -26.58 12.88
C PRO A 118 1.63 -27.20 12.77
N ASP A 119 1.72 -28.42 12.27
CA ASP A 119 2.96 -29.19 12.16
C ASP A 119 3.43 -29.35 10.69
N GLN A 120 2.85 -28.59 9.77
CA GLN A 120 3.19 -28.65 8.35
C GLN A 120 4.19 -27.55 7.99
N ALA A 121 5.20 -27.91 7.20
CA ALA A 121 6.12 -26.93 6.64
C ALA A 121 5.41 -26.01 5.65
N VAL A 122 5.86 -24.77 5.55
CA VAL A 122 5.34 -23.80 4.58
C VAL A 122 5.64 -24.29 3.15
N PRO A 123 4.63 -24.38 2.27
CA PRO A 123 4.82 -24.86 0.89
C PRO A 123 5.82 -23.98 0.11
N PRO A 124 6.69 -24.57 -0.74
CA PRO A 124 7.58 -23.79 -1.61
C PRO A 124 6.85 -22.81 -2.54
N GLU A 125 5.63 -23.16 -2.94
CA GLU A 125 4.75 -22.33 -3.77
C GLU A 125 4.44 -20.97 -3.15
N TYR A 126 4.36 -20.90 -1.82
CA TYR A 126 4.15 -19.64 -1.11
C TYR A 126 5.32 -18.68 -1.33
N PHE A 127 6.56 -19.18 -1.27
CA PHE A 127 7.77 -18.38 -1.45
C PHE A 127 8.03 -18.05 -2.92
N ALA A 128 7.58 -18.88 -3.85
CA ALA A 128 7.68 -18.61 -5.29
C ALA A 128 6.82 -17.40 -5.74
N LEU A 129 5.86 -16.99 -4.91
CA LEU A 129 5.02 -15.81 -5.12
C LEU A 129 5.62 -14.52 -4.54
N ALA A 130 6.67 -14.61 -3.72
CA ALA A 130 7.24 -13.49 -2.97
C ALA A 130 8.28 -12.70 -3.77
#